data_AF-A0A6L2ZRK9-F1
#
_entry.id   AF-A0A6L2ZRK9-F1
#
_cell.length_a   1.000
_cell.length_b   1.000
_cell.length_c   1.000
_cell.angle_alpha   90.00
_cell.angle_beta   90.00
_cell.angle_gamma   90.00
#
_symmetry.space_group_name_H-M   'P 1'
#
loop_
_entity.id
_entity.type
_entity.pdbx_description
1 polymer ?
#
loop_
_entity_poly.entity_id
_entity_poly.type
_entity_poly.pdbx_seq_one_letter_code
_entity_poly.pdbx_strand_id
1 'polypeptide(L)' 'MRIHPEIKTVTGTGYPGLGKIHANSALPKKKTKKNPLTKEDKRNNRELSSQRVLNENVIGMIKRFKIVSFIVWKLDK' A
#
# COMPACT_ATOMS: atom_id res chain seq x y z
N MET A 1 -1.96 16.54 5.02
CA MET A 1 -2.68 15.31 5.40
C MET A 1 -2.50 15.13 6.90
N ARG A 2 -3.58 15.22 7.69
CA ARG A 2 -3.55 14.94 9.14
C ARG A 2 -4.25 13.62 9.37
N ILE A 3 -3.52 12.64 9.88
CA ILE A 3 -4.03 11.30 10.21
C ILE A 3 -4.12 11.24 11.74
N HIS A 4 -5.21 10.68 12.27
CA HIS A 4 -5.34 10.54 13.71
C HIS A 4 -4.19 9.67 14.26
N PRO A 5 -3.49 10.07 15.35
CA PRO A 5 -2.28 9.41 15.83
C PRO A 5 -2.41 7.90 16.06
N GLU A 6 -3.59 7.46 16.46
CA GLU A 6 -3.89 6.07 16.80
C GLU A 6 -4.10 5.17 15.57
N ILE A 7 -4.39 5.74 14.40
CA ILE A 7 -4.65 4.94 13.20
C ILE A 7 -3.35 4.32 12.72
N LYS A 8 -3.28 3.00 12.67
CA LYS A 8 -2.15 2.31 12.05
C LYS A 8 -2.24 2.41 10.53
N THR A 9 -1.24 3.01 9.90
CA THR A 9 -1.17 3.12 8.43
C THR A 9 -0.20 2.09 7.87
N VAL A 10 -0.67 1.24 6.97
CA VAL A 10 0.19 0.27 6.26
C VAL A 10 0.42 0.77 4.86
N THR A 11 1.69 1.00 4.48
CA THR A 11 2.02 1.72 3.26
C THR A 11 3.03 0.95 2.40
N GLY A 12 3.07 1.29 1.11
CA GLY A 12 4.06 0.75 0.18
C GLY A 12 5.36 1.56 0.16
N THR A 13 6.33 1.09 -0.62
CA THR A 13 7.63 1.77 -0.81
C THR A 13 7.54 3.10 -1.56
N GLY A 14 6.38 3.43 -2.12
CA GLY A 14 6.12 4.69 -2.84
C GLY A 14 5.88 5.90 -1.93
N TYR A 15 5.68 5.70 -0.63
CA TYR A 15 5.44 6.80 0.32
C TYR A 15 6.41 6.80 1.51
N PRO A 16 7.74 6.88 1.26
CA PRO A 16 8.74 6.82 2.32
C PRO A 16 8.66 8.00 3.32
N GLY A 17 8.04 9.11 2.92
CA GLY A 17 7.86 10.28 3.78
C GLY A 17 6.75 10.14 4.84
N LEU A 18 5.85 9.16 4.73
CA LEU A 18 4.71 9.01 5.65
C LEU A 18 5.13 8.76 7.10
N GLY A 19 6.22 8.01 7.30
CA GLY A 19 6.74 7.76 8.65
C GLY A 19 7.24 9.02 9.36
N LYS A 20 7.60 10.08 8.63
CA LYS A 20 7.99 11.37 9.21
C LYS A 20 6.79 12.21 9.63
N ILE A 21 5.63 11.95 9.04
CA ILE A 21 4.39 12.72 9.24
C ILE A 21 3.50 12.03 10.28
N HIS A 22 3.58 10.70 10.37
CA HIS A 22 2.74 9.89 11.24
C HIS A 22 3.53 8.71 11.84
N ALA A 23 3.67 8.70 13.17
CA ALA A 23 4.51 7.72 13.87
C ALA A 23 3.97 6.29 13.78
N ASN A 24 2.64 6.10 13.77
CA ASN A 24 2.02 4.77 13.68
C ASN A 24 1.93 4.27 12.21
N SER A 25 2.99 4.49 11.44
CA SER A 25 3.12 4.07 10.04
C SER A 25 3.98 2.82 9.91
N ALA A 26 3.36 1.72 9.48
CA ALA A 26 4.06 0.51 9.10
C ALA A 26 4.58 0.62 7.66
N LEU A 27 5.91 0.78 7.55
CA LEU A 27 6.63 0.91 6.29
C LEU A 27 7.49 -0.33 6.04
N PRO A 28 7.49 -0.90 4.82
CA PRO A 28 8.40 -1.97 4.48
C PRO A 28 9.84 -1.46 4.49
N LYS A 29 10.74 -2.25 5.09
CA LYS A 29 12.16 -1.91 5.12
C LYS A 29 12.77 -2.12 3.73
N LYS A 30 13.40 -1.08 3.18
CA LYS A 30 14.14 -1.18 1.92
C LYS A 30 15.52 -1.81 2.16
N LYS A 31 15.92 -2.70 1.26
CA LYS A 31 17.29 -3.19 1.14
C LYS A 31 18.18 -2.06 0.60
N THR A 32 19.35 -1.85 1.18
CA THR A 32 20.41 -1.01 0.57
C THR A 32 21.70 -1.80 0.41
N LYS A 33 22.66 -1.29 -0.38
CA LYS A 33 23.95 -1.96 -0.60
C LYS A 33 24.74 -2.16 0.69
N LYS A 34 24.66 -1.19 1.62
CA LYS A 34 25.36 -1.22 2.92
C LYS A 34 24.56 -1.95 4.00
N ASN A 35 23.23 -1.95 3.89
CA ASN A 35 22.34 -2.57 4.89
C ASN A 35 21.44 -3.62 4.21
N PRO A 36 21.89 -4.90 4.15
CA PRO A 36 21.03 -5.99 3.71
C PRO A 36 19.88 -6.24 4.70
N LEU A 37 18.79 -6.82 4.21
CA LEU A 37 17.65 -7.19 5.06
C LEU A 37 17.99 -8.43 5.88
N THR A 38 17.74 -8.36 7.19
CA THR A 38 17.83 -9.52 8.08
C THR A 38 16.70 -10.51 7.78
N LYS A 39 16.77 -11.72 8.34
CA LYS A 39 15.68 -12.71 8.23
C LYS A 39 14.37 -12.16 8.82
N GLU A 40 14.46 -11.43 9.92
CA GLU A 40 13.33 -10.82 10.60
C GLU A 40 12.72 -9.68 9.78
N ASP A 41 13.55 -8.82 9.18
CA ASP A 41 13.08 -7.76 8.27
C ASP A 41 12.29 -8.35 7.09
N LYS A 42 12.74 -9.48 6.54
CA LYS A 42 12.04 -10.16 5.45
C LYS A 42 10.69 -10.74 5.91
N ARG A 43 10.62 -11.30 7.12
CA ARG A 43 9.38 -11.81 7.69
C ARG A 43 8.37 -10.68 7.90
N ASN A 44 8.81 -9.57 8.49
CA ASN A 44 7.96 -8.39 8.72
C ASN A 44 7.48 -7.78 7.40
N ASN A 45 8.37 -7.65 6.41
CA ASN A 45 7.99 -7.17 5.08
C ASN A 45 6.97 -8.10 4.39
N ARG A 46 7.08 -9.43 4.59
CA ARG A 46 6.13 -10.41 4.04
C ARG A 46 4.76 -10.24 4.67
N GLU A 47 4.67 -10.10 5.98
CA GLU A 47 3.42 -9.87 6.70
C GLU A 47 2.73 -8.57 6.27
N LEU A 48 3.50 -7.48 6.16
CA LEU A 48 3.01 -6.20 5.62
C LEU A 48 2.56 -6.34 4.15
N SER A 49 3.17 -7.23 3.37
CA SER A 49 2.71 -7.52 2.02
C SER A 49 1.39 -8.27 2.02
N SER A 50 1.26 -9.30 2.87
CA SER A 50 0.02 -10.08 3.01
C SER A 50 -1.17 -9.21 3.40
N GLN A 51 -0.99 -8.27 4.34
CA GLN A 51 -2.04 -7.32 4.72
C GLN A 51 -2.47 -6.42 3.55
N ARG A 52 -1.54 -6.07 2.65
CA ARG A 52 -1.82 -5.19 1.50
C ARG A 52 -2.52 -5.88 0.34
N VAL A 53 -2.41 -7.21 0.22
CA VAL A 53 -3.06 -7.97 -0.88
C VAL A 53 -4.57 -7.71 -0.92
N LEU A 54 -5.23 -7.62 0.24
CA LEU A 54 -6.67 -7.31 0.31
C LEU A 54 -6.98 -5.93 -0.28
N ASN A 55 -6.19 -4.92 0.07
CA ASN A 55 -6.35 -3.57 -0.46
C ASN A 55 -6.11 -3.52 -1.98
N GLU A 56 -5.11 -4.25 -2.47
CA GLU A 56 -4.82 -4.37 -3.90
C GLU A 56 -5.98 -5.02 -4.67
N ASN A 57 -6.60 -6.07 -4.10
CA ASN A 57 -7.78 -6.71 -4.68
C ASN A 57 -8.96 -5.73 -4.80
N VAL A 58 -9.25 -4.96 -3.74
CA VAL A 58 -10.32 -3.96 -3.74
C VAL A 58 -10.06 -2.85 -4.76
N ILE A 59 -8.83 -2.31 -4.79
CA ILE A 59 -8.43 -1.31 -5.79
C ILE A 59 -8.56 -1.89 -7.22
N GLY A 60 -8.18 -3.15 -7.41
CA GLY A 60 -8.36 -3.87 -8.67
C GLY A 60 -9.82 -3.95 -9.10
N MET A 61 -10.72 -4.30 -8.18
CA MET A 61 -12.17 -4.33 -8.45
C MET A 61 -12.70 -2.95 -8.87
N ILE A 62 -12.33 -1.89 -8.14
CA ILE A 62 -12.75 -0.52 -8.45
C ILE A 62 -12.27 -0.10 -9.84
N LYS A 63 -11.02 -0.42 -10.20
CA LYS A 63 -10.48 -0.12 -11.53
C LYS A 63 -11.25 -0.84 -12.64
N ARG A 64 -11.53 -2.14 -12.46
CA ARG A 64 -12.32 -2.93 -13.41
C ARG A 64 -13.72 -2.35 -13.57
N PHE A 65 -14.39 -2.04 -12.46
CA PHE A 65 -15.71 -1.41 -12.47
C PHE A 65 -15.72 -0.09 -13.26
N LYS A 66 -14.72 0.79 -13.03
CA LYS A 66 -14.59 2.05 -13.79
C LYS A 66 -14.42 1.83 -15.29
N ILE A 67 -13.62 0.84 -15.69
CA ILE A 67 -13.44 0.49 -17.11
C ILE A 67 -14.75 0.01 -17.73
N VAL A 68 -15.47 -0.90 -17.05
CA VAL A 68 -16.77 -1.40 -17.53
C VAL A 68 -17.78 -0.26 -17.64
N SER A 69 -17.92 0.56 -16.60
CA SER A 69 -18.81 1.72 -16.59
C SER A 69 -18.50 2.69 -17.74
N PHE A 70 -17.22 2.92 -18.04
CA PHE A 70 -16.80 3.77 -19.16
C PHE A 70 -17.18 3.18 -20.52
N ILE A 71 -17.02 1.87 -20.71
CA ILE A 71 -17.39 1.19 -21.96
C ILE A 71 -18.90 1.23 -22.17
N VAL A 72 -19.70 0.91 -21.14
CA VAL A 72 -21.17 0.95 -21.22
C VAL A 72 -21.64 2.35 -21.60
N TRP A 73 -21.14 3.39 -20.92
CA TRP A 73 -21.47 4.78 -21.26
C TRP A 73 -21.12 5.16 -22.71
N LYS A 74 -20.05 4.58 -23.26
CA LYS A 74 -19.63 4.79 -24.65
C LYS A 74 -20.53 4.09 -25.67
N LEU A 75 -21.19 2.99 -25.29
CA LEU A 75 -22.08 2.22 -26.16
C LEU A 75 -23.51 2.77 -26.14
N ASP A 76 -23.93 3.36 -25.02
CA ASP A 76 -25.25 4.00 -24.85
C ASP A 76 -25.30 5.45 -25.41
N LYS A 77 -24.20 5.92 -26.03
CA LYS A 77 -24.09 7.21 -26.72
C LYS A 77 -24.01 7.03 -28.22
#